data_AF-A0A357ZX10-F1
#
_entry.id   AF-A0A357ZX10-F1
#
_cell.length_a   1.000
_cell.length_b   1.000
_cell.length_c   1.000
_cell.angle_alpha   90.00
_cell.angle_beta   90.00
_cell.angle_gamma   90.00
#
_symmetry.space_group_name_H-M   'P 1'
#
loop_
_entity.id
_entity.type
_entity.pdbx_description
1 polymer ?
#
loop_
_entity_poly.entity_id
_entity_poly.type
_entity_poly.pdbx_seq_one_letter_code
_entity_poly.pdbx_strand_id
1 'polypeptide(L)' 'MNPSTLSAQRIEPLAVVGGMVASGLVDVTSDLSALDSKGWWVVILPFEGIPTCARFERRRPTASIPRPPHSWIGPASD' A
#
# COMPACT_ATOMS: atom_id res chain seq x y z
N MET A 1 34.24 -12.23 -21.70
CA MET A 1 33.80 -11.86 -20.34
C MET A 1 32.30 -11.65 -20.42
N ASN A 2 31.52 -12.65 -19.99
CA ASN A 2 30.09 -12.74 -20.28
C ASN A 2 29.30 -12.08 -19.13
N PRO A 3 28.52 -11.02 -19.35
CA PRO A 3 27.68 -10.41 -18.31
C PRO A 3 26.38 -11.20 -18.16
N SER A 4 26.48 -12.49 -17.81
CA SER A 4 25.30 -13.29 -17.51
C SER A 4 24.95 -13.22 -16.02
N THR A 5 23.72 -12.77 -15.79
CA THR A 5 22.86 -13.07 -14.62
C THR A 5 23.28 -12.51 -13.27
N LEU A 6 23.17 -11.19 -13.10
CA LEU A 6 22.51 -10.72 -11.87
C LEU A 6 21.06 -11.16 -12.00
N SER A 7 20.66 -12.20 -11.26
CA SER A 7 19.24 -12.47 -11.07
C SER A 7 18.65 -11.16 -10.55
N ALA A 8 17.84 -10.47 -11.35
CA ALA A 8 17.16 -9.27 -10.91
C ALA A 8 16.32 -9.71 -9.72
N GLN A 9 16.76 -9.37 -8.51
CA GLN A 9 16.04 -9.70 -7.29
C GLN A 9 14.66 -9.07 -7.48
N ARG A 10 13.64 -9.87 -7.82
CA ARG A 10 12.30 -9.34 -8.02
C ARG A 10 11.85 -8.81 -6.67
N ILE A 11 11.88 -7.49 -6.54
CA ILE A 11 11.38 -6.82 -5.35
C ILE A 11 9.87 -7.08 -5.36
N GLU A 12 9.37 -7.81 -4.34
CA GLU A 12 7.94 -8.01 -4.18
C GLU A 12 7.28 -6.64 -3.93
N PRO A 13 6.18 -6.30 -4.64
CA PRO A 13 5.43 -5.10 -4.32
C PRO A 13 4.89 -5.18 -2.90
N LEU A 14 5.25 -4.19 -2.07
CA LEU A 14 4.83 -4.08 -0.69
C LEU A 14 4.18 -2.72 -0.45
N ALA A 15 3.15 -2.71 0.40
CA ALA A 15 2.62 -1.47 0.96
C ALA A 15 2.69 -1.51 2.48
N VAL A 16 3.22 -0.45 3.08
CA VAL A 16 3.34 -0.29 4.54
C VAL A 16 2.50 0.89 4.97
N VAL A 17 1.35 0.61 5.59
CA VAL A 17 0.35 1.63 5.92
C VAL A 17 -0.35 1.29 7.22
N GLY A 18 -0.54 2.27 8.09
CA GLY A 18 -1.32 2.10 9.33
C GLY A 18 -0.81 1.02 10.29
N GLY A 19 0.49 0.72 10.28
CA GLY A 19 1.07 -0.38 11.07
C GLY A 19 0.87 -1.77 10.47
N MET A 20 0.46 -1.87 9.20
CA MET A 20 0.31 -3.11 8.46
C MET A 20 1.29 -3.16 7.29
N VAL A 21 1.77 -4.36 6.98
CA VAL A 21 2.51 -4.68 5.76
C VAL A 21 1.63 -5.53 4.87
N ALA A 22 1.47 -5.14 3.62
CA ALA A 22 0.71 -5.86 2.61
C ALA A 22 1.61 -6.34 1.47
N SER A 23 1.29 -7.52 0.95
CA SER A 23 2.09 -8.26 -0.04
C SER A 23 1.18 -9.10 -0.93
N GLY A 24 1.72 -9.65 -2.02
CA GLY A 24 0.91 -10.28 -3.05
C GLY A 24 -0.04 -9.28 -3.70
N LEU A 25 0.52 -8.31 -4.43
CA LEU A 25 -0.26 -7.33 -5.19
C LEU A 25 -1.09 -8.05 -6.27
N VAL A 26 -2.39 -7.83 -6.23
CA VAL A 26 -3.38 -8.43 -7.15
C VAL A 26 -3.76 -7.46 -8.25
N ASP A 27 -3.96 -6.19 -7.88
CA ASP A 27 -4.53 -5.19 -8.79
C ASP A 27 -4.07 -3.77 -8.40
N VAL A 28 -3.94 -2.90 -9.39
CA VAL A 28 -3.67 -1.46 -9.22
C VAL A 28 -4.57 -0.69 -10.18
N THR A 29 -5.40 0.19 -9.65
CA THR A 29 -6.37 0.96 -10.42
C THR A 29 -6.52 2.37 -9.88
N SER A 30 -6.90 3.31 -10.75
CA SER A 30 -7.33 4.64 -10.36
C SER A 30 -8.84 4.79 -10.23
N ASP A 31 -9.60 3.74 -10.57
CA ASP A 31 -11.05 3.74 -10.43
C ASP A 31 -11.45 3.41 -8.98
N LEU A 32 -12.02 4.40 -8.29
CA LEU A 32 -12.49 4.26 -6.91
C LEU A 32 -13.66 3.27 -6.77
N SER A 33 -14.40 2.98 -7.86
CA SER A 33 -15.48 1.98 -7.82
C SER A 33 -14.97 0.57 -7.50
N ALA A 34 -13.67 0.30 -7.72
CA ALA A 34 -13.05 -0.96 -7.38
C ALA A 34 -13.07 -1.26 -5.86
N LEU A 35 -13.22 -0.23 -5.01
CA LEU A 35 -13.32 -0.39 -3.55
C LEU A 35 -14.62 -1.07 -3.11
N ASP A 36 -15.65 -1.12 -3.95
CA ASP A 36 -16.88 -1.88 -3.69
C ASP A 36 -16.66 -3.40 -3.80
N SER A 37 -15.53 -3.82 -4.38
CA SER A 37 -15.14 -5.22 -4.46
C SER A 37 -14.55 -5.74 -3.15
N LYS A 38 -14.66 -7.05 -2.93
CA LYS A 38 -14.04 -7.71 -1.77
C LYS A 38 -12.52 -7.66 -1.86
N GLY A 39 -11.87 -7.52 -0.70
CA GLY A 39 -10.43 -7.63 -0.56
C GLY A 39 -9.88 -6.61 0.42
N TRP A 40 -8.56 -6.47 0.43
CA TRP A 40 -7.89 -5.44 1.21
C TRP A 40 -7.13 -4.50 0.29
N TRP A 41 -7.39 -3.21 0.47
CA TRP A 41 -6.93 -2.16 -0.42
C TRP A 41 -6.03 -1.17 0.34
N VAL A 42 -4.96 -0.74 -0.32
CA VAL A 42 -4.23 0.48 0.03
C VAL A 42 -4.62 1.55 -0.96
N VAL A 43 -5.08 2.67 -0.44
CA VAL A 43 -5.55 3.79 -1.26
C VAL A 43 -4.68 5.01 -0.97
N ILE A 44 -4.12 5.58 -2.03
CA ILE A 44 -3.40 6.84 -2.00
C ILE A 44 -4.32 7.85 -2.68
N LEU A 45 -4.89 8.75 -1.88
CA LEU A 45 -5.66 9.90 -2.34
C LEU A 45 -4.74 11.13 -2.25
N PRO A 46 -4.15 11.59 -3.38
CA PRO A 46 -3.38 12.81 -3.35
C PRO A 46 -4.31 14.03 -3.21
N PHE A 47 -3.78 15.15 -2.71
CA PHE A 47 -4.51 16.42 -2.69
C PHE A 47 -4.90 16.88 -4.10
N GLU A 48 -3.99 16.66 -5.06
CA GLU A 48 -4.19 16.93 -6.48
C GLU A 48 -3.73 15.71 -7.28
N GLY A 49 -4.47 15.38 -8.34
CA GLY A 49 -4.11 14.29 -9.26
C GLY A 49 -4.96 13.03 -9.11
N ILE A 50 -4.49 11.96 -9.73
CA ILE A 50 -5.24 10.71 -9.90
C ILE A 50 -5.00 9.80 -8.68
N PRO A 51 -6.06 9.27 -8.05
CA PRO A 51 -5.91 8.35 -6.93
C PRO A 51 -5.30 7.02 -7.38
N THR A 52 -4.69 6.31 -6.44
CA THR A 52 -4.18 4.95 -6.67
C THR A 52 -4.76 4.01 -5.63
N CYS A 53 -5.49 3.00 -6.09
CA CYS A 53 -6.01 1.90 -5.30
C CYS A 53 -5.22 0.64 -5.65
N ALA A 54 -4.56 0.04 -4.66
CA ALA A 54 -3.80 -1.20 -4.82
C ALA A 54 -4.42 -2.31 -3.95
N ARG A 55 -4.81 -3.43 -4.57
CA ARG A 55 -5.37 -4.60 -3.89
C ARG A 55 -4.29 -5.61 -3.56
N PHE A 56 -4.31 -6.13 -2.33
CA PHE A 56 -3.35 -7.13 -1.87
C PHE A 56 -4.05 -8.38 -1.32
N GLU A 57 -3.44 -9.55 -1.50
CA GLU A 57 -3.93 -10.82 -0.96
C GLU A 57 -3.62 -10.98 0.53
N ARG A 58 -2.43 -10.53 0.95
CA ARG A 58 -1.89 -10.79 2.28
C ARG A 58 -1.64 -9.49 3.00
N ARG A 59 -2.06 -9.43 4.27
CA ARG A 59 -1.72 -8.36 5.21
C ARG A 59 -1.23 -8.94 6.53
N ARG A 60 -0.23 -8.33 7.13
CA ARG A 60 0.28 -8.70 8.46
C ARG A 60 0.63 -7.45 9.27
N PRO A 61 0.46 -7.45 10.60
CA PRO A 61 0.98 -6.39 11.44
C PRO A 61 2.49 -6.20 11.21
N THR A 62 2.94 -4.96 11.23
CA THR A 62 4.37 -4.67 11.28
C THR A 62 4.89 -4.90 12.70
N ALA A 63 5.95 -5.69 12.83
CA ALA A 63 6.48 -6.07 14.15
C ALA A 63 7.34 -4.96 14.80
N SER A 64 7.75 -3.93 14.04
CA SER A 64 8.83 -3.03 14.49
C SER A 64 8.71 -1.58 14.07
N ILE A 65 7.58 -1.12 13.51
CA ILE A 65 7.43 0.30 13.21
C ILE A 65 6.89 1.01 14.46
N PRO A 66 7.60 2.01 14.99
CA PRO A 66 7.08 2.83 16.07
C PRO A 66 5.74 3.42 15.65
N ARG A 67 4.67 3.09 16.38
CA ARG A 67 3.38 3.73 16.19
C ARG A 67 3.49 5.17 16.71
N PRO A 68 2.95 6.17 16.00
CA PRO A 68 2.80 7.49 16.59
C PRO A 68 2.08 7.36 17.94
N PRO A 69 2.50 8.07 19.00
CA PRO A 69 1.92 7.94 20.32
C PRO A 69 0.44 8.33 20.36
N HIS A 70 -0.02 9.13 19.40
CA HIS A 70 -1.40 9.55 19.23
C HIS A 70 -1.88 9.28 17.80
N SER A 71 -3.18 8.99 17.65
CA SER A 71 -3.84 9.01 16.35
C SER A 71 -3.73 10.40 15.72
N TRP A 72 -3.77 10.46 14.38
CA TRP A 72 -3.88 11.75 13.70
C TRP A 72 -5.15 12.48 14.17
N ILE A 73 -5.00 13.75 14.55
CA ILE A 73 -6.11 14.65 14.87
C ILE A 73 -6.30 15.52 13.64
N GLY A 74 -7.44 15.36 12.98
CA GLY A 74 -7.80 16.19 11.84
C GLY A 74 -8.02 17.65 12.23
N PRO A 75 -8.09 18.56 11.24
CA PRO A 75 -8.52 19.94 11.50
C PRO A 75 -9.91 19.93 12.16
N ALA A 76 -10.16 20.90 13.03
CA ALA A 76 -11.50 21.10 13.58
C ALA A 76 -12.49 21.33 12.44
N SER A 77 -13.63 20.65 12.46
CA SER A 77 -14.75 21.03 11.62
C SER A 77 -15.28 22.38 12.12
N ASP A 78 -15.47 23.32 11.20
CA ASP A 78 -16.24 24.55 11.43
C ASP A 78 -17.73 24.23 11.58
#